data_AF-X1MNN0-F1
#
_entry.id   AF-X1MNN0-F1
#
_cell.length_a   1.000
_cell.length_b   1.000
_cell.length_c   1.000
_cell.angle_alpha   90.00
_cell.angle_beta   90.00
_cell.angle_gamma   90.00
#
_symmetry.space_group_name_H-M   'P 1'
#
loop_
_entity.id
_entity.type
_entity.pdbx_description
1 polymer ?
#
loop_
_entity_poly.entity_id
_entity_poly.type
_entity_poly.pdbx_seq_one_letter_code
_entity_poly.pdbx_strand_id
1 'polypeptide(L)'
;MSKPESIKSLKEVSWNRFLHAPDAQLIDKLYEPALKRAVQYDRCCAYFSSRVLSIAARGFGGFIENIMVSENLISKPAARLLVNEELDREDVDALQATGDQDKLIKKLLRQFKSPANALEKNRLEMLSWLIASGWLEVKVGLMRRTNGLSHAKFGVITDIKG
;
A
#
# COMPACT_ATOMS: atom_id res chain seq x y z
N MET A 1 24.44 4.63 -10.04
CA MET A 1 23.48 3.80 -9.25
C MET A 1 24.11 3.42 -7.93
N SER A 2 23.38 3.53 -6.83
CA SER A 2 23.76 2.97 -5.52
C SER A 2 23.78 1.44 -5.59
N LYS A 3 24.61 0.77 -4.79
CA LYS A 3 24.67 -0.71 -4.71
C LYS A 3 23.64 -1.24 -3.68
N PRO A 4 23.08 -2.45 -3.84
CA PRO A 4 22.14 -3.03 -2.86
C PRO A 4 22.67 -3.10 -1.42
N GLU A 5 23.99 -3.30 -1.27
CA GLU A 5 24.71 -3.31 0.01
C GLU A 5 24.63 -1.98 0.78
N SER A 6 24.21 -0.89 0.12
CA SER A 6 24.05 0.43 0.76
C SER A 6 22.66 0.65 1.38
N ILE A 7 21.73 -0.29 1.20
CA ILE A 7 20.40 -0.22 1.82
C ILE A 7 20.52 -0.51 3.31
N LYS A 8 20.17 0.49 4.13
CA LYS A 8 20.20 0.42 5.59
C LYS A 8 19.21 -0.62 6.11
N SER A 9 19.58 -1.34 7.16
CA SER A 9 18.70 -2.35 7.76
C SER A 9 17.67 -1.74 8.71
N LEU A 10 16.50 -2.37 8.81
CA LEU A 10 15.49 -2.11 9.82
C LEU A 10 16.02 -2.35 11.25
N LYS A 11 17.04 -3.20 11.41
CA LYS A 11 17.69 -3.48 12.71
C LYS A 11 18.56 -2.32 13.21
N GLU A 12 18.89 -1.35 12.36
CA GLU A 12 19.65 -0.15 12.74
C GLU A 12 18.77 0.92 13.41
N VAL A 13 17.47 0.67 13.55
CA VAL A 13 16.50 1.62 14.12
C VAL A 13 15.96 1.05 15.43
N SER A 14 15.92 1.89 16.47
CA SER A 14 15.19 1.59 17.70
C SER A 14 13.71 1.94 17.50
N TRP A 15 12.85 0.91 17.48
CA TRP A 15 11.43 1.06 17.19
C TRP A 15 10.60 1.27 18.44
N ASN A 16 9.67 2.22 18.38
CA ASN A 16 8.65 2.36 19.41
C ASN A 16 7.67 1.18 19.30
N ARG A 17 7.59 0.38 20.37
CA ARG A 17 6.66 -0.75 20.44
C ARG A 17 5.20 -0.32 20.34
N PHE A 18 4.87 0.88 20.83
CA PHE A 18 3.52 1.43 20.84
C PHE A 18 3.52 2.82 20.22
N LEU A 19 2.64 3.00 19.23
CA LEU A 19 2.34 4.28 18.61
C LEU A 19 0.82 4.37 18.47
N HIS A 20 0.26 5.57 18.64
CA HIS A 20 -1.18 5.78 18.55
C HIS A 20 -1.55 6.40 17.20
N ALA A 21 -2.70 5.99 16.65
CA ALA A 21 -3.31 6.61 15.48
C ALA A 21 -4.61 7.31 15.91
N PRO A 22 -5.01 8.44 15.30
CA PRO A 22 -4.39 9.11 14.16
C PRO A 22 -3.38 10.19 14.58
N ASP A 23 -2.13 9.80 14.88
CA ASP A 23 -1.03 10.72 15.17
C ASP A 23 -0.15 10.90 13.93
N ALA A 24 0.26 12.14 13.66
CA ALA A 24 1.25 12.45 12.63
C ALA A 24 2.58 11.73 12.90
N GLN A 25 2.91 11.46 14.16
CA GLN A 25 4.10 10.72 14.57
C GLN A 25 4.18 9.32 13.97
N LEU A 26 3.05 8.70 13.59
CA LEU A 26 3.07 7.38 12.97
C LEU A 26 3.81 7.39 11.62
N ILE A 27 3.75 8.51 10.89
CA ILE A 27 4.48 8.67 9.64
C ILE A 27 5.98 8.76 9.92
N ASP A 28 6.37 9.71 10.77
CA ASP A 28 7.77 10.06 10.96
C ASP A 28 8.53 9.02 11.81
N LYS A 29 7.84 8.31 12.73
CA LYS A 29 8.45 7.34 13.65
C LYS A 29 8.32 5.87 13.21
N LEU A 30 7.44 5.57 12.24
CA LEU A 30 7.25 4.19 11.76
C LEU A 30 7.33 4.10 10.24
N TYR A 31 6.38 4.69 9.50
CA TYR A 31 6.27 4.42 8.06
C TYR A 31 7.44 4.95 7.24
N GLU A 32 7.82 6.22 7.41
CA GLU A 32 8.92 6.80 6.66
C GLU A 32 10.27 6.10 6.94
N PRO A 33 10.71 5.92 8.21
CA PRO A 33 11.98 5.25 8.47
C PRO A 33 11.98 3.77 8.05
N ALA A 34 10.83 3.08 8.13
CA ALA A 34 10.76 1.68 7.73
C ALA A 34 10.74 1.52 6.20
N LEU A 35 9.90 2.27 5.48
CA LEU A 35 9.79 2.15 4.02
C LEU A 35 11.07 2.57 3.30
N LYS A 36 11.81 3.56 3.82
CA LYS A 36 13.13 3.92 3.27
C LYS A 36 14.18 2.80 3.36
N ARG A 37 13.93 1.77 4.15
CA ARG A 37 14.81 0.60 4.35
C ARG A 37 14.24 -0.68 3.76
N ALA A 38 13.00 -0.62 3.31
CA ALA A 38 12.26 -1.77 2.86
C ALA A 38 12.64 -2.14 1.42
N VAL A 39 12.55 -3.42 1.12
CA VAL A 39 12.51 -3.99 -0.24
C VAL A 39 11.22 -4.78 -0.48
N GLN A 40 10.49 -5.13 0.58
CA GLN A 40 9.13 -5.64 0.49
C GLN A 40 8.20 -4.97 1.51
N TYR A 41 6.93 -4.79 1.12
CA TYR A 41 5.91 -4.18 1.95
C TYR A 41 4.53 -4.80 1.72
N ASP A 42 4.02 -5.47 2.75
CA ASP A 42 2.69 -6.06 2.74
C ASP A 42 1.81 -5.33 3.74
N ARG A 43 0.58 -4.99 3.33
CA ARG A 43 -0.36 -4.35 4.25
C ARG A 43 -1.80 -4.77 4.01
N CYS A 44 -2.46 -5.14 5.09
CA CYS A 44 -3.91 -5.17 5.18
C CYS A 44 -4.40 -3.83 5.73
N CYS A 45 -5.23 -3.12 4.96
CA CYS A 45 -5.88 -1.90 5.43
C CYS A 45 -7.36 -1.86 5.05
N ALA A 46 -8.19 -1.36 5.97
CA ALA A 46 -9.64 -1.38 5.78
C ALA A 46 -10.15 -0.52 4.62
N TYR A 47 -9.37 0.46 4.13
CA TYR A 47 -9.79 1.34 3.03
C TYR A 47 -8.63 1.67 2.11
N PHE A 48 -8.88 1.65 0.80
CA PHE A 48 -8.00 2.21 -0.22
C PHE A 48 -8.17 3.74 -0.29
N SER A 49 -7.92 4.45 0.82
CA SER A 49 -8.12 5.90 0.84
C SER A 49 -6.90 6.66 0.35
N SER A 50 -7.14 7.81 -0.29
CA SER A 50 -6.12 8.79 -0.67
C SER A 50 -5.20 9.19 0.50
N ARG A 51 -5.67 9.08 1.75
CA ARG A 51 -4.87 9.34 2.95
C ARG A 51 -3.82 8.25 3.21
N VAL A 52 -4.13 6.98 2.96
CA VAL A 52 -3.14 5.90 3.05
C VAL A 52 -2.07 6.08 1.99
N LEU A 53 -2.48 6.42 0.77
CA LEU A 53 -1.59 6.72 -0.36
C LEU A 53 -0.72 7.96 -0.11
N SER A 54 -1.30 8.99 0.51
CA SER A 54 -0.63 10.26 0.79
C SER A 54 0.39 10.16 1.94
N ILE A 55 0.07 9.35 2.94
CA ILE A 55 0.97 9.00 4.06
C ILE A 55 2.12 8.13 3.55
N ALA A 56 1.80 7.14 2.71
CA ALA A 56 2.79 6.21 2.20
C ALA A 56 3.77 6.90 1.24
N ALA A 57 3.32 7.84 0.42
CA ALA A 57 4.15 8.56 -0.53
C ALA A 57 5.46 9.18 0.03
N ARG A 58 5.48 9.65 1.30
CA ARG A 58 6.72 10.15 1.92
C ARG A 58 7.77 9.05 2.14
N GLY A 59 7.34 7.85 2.49
CA GLY A 59 8.22 6.68 2.65
C GLY A 59 8.49 5.93 1.34
N PHE A 60 7.54 6.00 0.38
CA PHE A 60 7.61 5.26 -0.88
C PHE A 60 8.73 5.72 -1.82
N GLY A 61 9.19 6.97 -1.73
CA GLY A 61 10.35 7.42 -2.53
C GLY A 61 11.59 6.55 -2.29
N GLY A 62 12.00 6.40 -1.03
CA GLY A 62 13.13 5.54 -0.69
C GLY A 62 12.85 4.05 -0.93
N PHE A 63 11.61 3.60 -0.73
CA PHE A 63 11.22 2.23 -1.07
C PHE A 63 11.38 1.92 -2.56
N ILE A 64 10.94 2.84 -3.44
CA ILE A 64 11.09 2.71 -4.89
C ILE A 64 12.57 2.68 -5.27
N GLU A 65 13.39 3.58 -4.70
CA GLU A 65 14.84 3.58 -4.93
C GLU A 65 15.47 2.22 -4.57
N ASN A 66 15.09 1.66 -3.41
CA ASN A 66 15.57 0.35 -2.98
C ASN A 66 15.14 -0.78 -3.92
N ILE A 67 13.88 -0.77 -4.39
CA ILE A 67 13.38 -1.70 -5.39
C ILE A 67 14.20 -1.63 -6.66
N MET A 68 14.45 -0.42 -7.19
CA MET A 68 15.17 -0.24 -8.45
C MET A 68 16.63 -0.70 -8.35
N VAL A 69 17.28 -0.43 -7.22
CA VAL A 69 18.66 -0.88 -6.98
C VAL A 69 18.74 -2.39 -6.76
N SER A 70 17.69 -2.99 -6.19
CA SER A 70 17.66 -4.41 -5.81
C SER A 70 16.82 -5.26 -6.75
N GLU A 71 16.45 -4.78 -7.93
CA GLU A 71 15.50 -5.44 -8.85
C GLU A 71 15.91 -6.88 -9.18
N ASN A 72 17.22 -7.15 -9.29
CA ASN A 72 17.76 -8.48 -9.56
C ASN A 72 17.82 -9.41 -8.33
N LEU A 73 17.51 -8.90 -7.13
CA LEU A 73 17.60 -9.61 -5.84
C LEU A 73 16.22 -9.85 -5.21
N ILE A 74 15.18 -9.17 -5.68
CA ILE A 74 13.82 -9.26 -5.13
C ILE A 74 12.83 -9.67 -6.21
N SER A 75 11.71 -10.27 -5.78
CA SER A 75 10.63 -10.66 -6.69
C SER A 75 9.51 -9.62 -6.73
N LYS A 76 8.88 -9.48 -7.89
CA LYS A 76 7.61 -8.75 -8.05
C LYS A 76 6.43 -9.60 -7.53
N PRO A 77 5.39 -8.97 -6.93
CA PRO A 77 5.35 -7.57 -6.53
C PRO A 77 6.15 -7.34 -5.24
N ALA A 78 6.81 -6.18 -5.14
CA ALA A 78 7.51 -5.78 -3.92
C ALA A 78 6.54 -5.19 -2.89
N ALA A 79 5.39 -4.65 -3.33
CA ALA A 79 4.33 -4.18 -2.44
C ALA A 79 3.01 -4.91 -2.70
N ARG A 80 2.33 -5.32 -1.62
CA ARG A 80 0.98 -5.91 -1.69
C ARG A 80 0.05 -5.19 -0.73
N LEU A 81 -1.06 -4.71 -1.26
CA LEU A 81 -2.12 -4.07 -0.47
C LEU A 81 -3.37 -4.94 -0.53
N LEU A 82 -3.77 -5.48 0.62
CA LEU A 82 -5.09 -6.05 0.81
C LEU A 82 -6.00 -4.97 1.37
N VAL A 83 -6.96 -4.53 0.56
CA VAL A 83 -7.93 -3.52 0.93
C VAL A 83 -9.32 -4.11 1.04
N ASN A 84 -10.12 -3.59 1.96
CA ASN A 84 -11.53 -3.92 1.99
C ASN A 84 -12.30 -2.78 1.36
N GLU A 85 -13.37 -3.12 0.67
CA GLU A 85 -14.33 -2.16 0.16
C GLU A 85 -15.71 -2.52 0.70
N GLU A 86 -16.49 -1.51 1.07
CA GLU A 86 -17.87 -1.72 1.45
C GLU A 86 -18.70 -1.89 0.17
N LEU A 87 -18.91 -3.16 -0.20
CA LEU A 87 -19.85 -3.51 -1.24
C LEU A 87 -21.18 -3.94 -0.62
N ASP A 88 -22.22 -3.33 -1.15
CA ASP A 88 -23.60 -3.69 -0.96
C ASP A 88 -23.78 -5.16 -1.39
N ARG A 89 -24.64 -5.90 -0.69
CA ARG A 89 -24.79 -7.35 -0.92
C ARG A 89 -25.19 -7.68 -2.36
N GLU A 90 -26.00 -6.82 -2.98
CA GLU A 90 -26.42 -6.93 -4.37
C GLU A 90 -25.23 -6.85 -5.35
N ASP A 91 -24.26 -5.97 -5.09
CA ASP A 91 -23.04 -5.86 -5.89
C ASP A 91 -22.14 -7.11 -5.73
N VAL A 92 -22.05 -7.64 -4.50
CA VAL A 92 -21.29 -8.86 -4.20
C VAL A 92 -21.92 -10.08 -4.86
N ASP A 93 -23.24 -10.22 -4.78
CA ASP A 93 -23.98 -11.35 -5.35
C ASP A 93 -23.93 -11.30 -6.89
N ALA A 94 -24.09 -10.11 -7.48
CA ALA A 94 -23.93 -9.91 -8.92
C ALA A 94 -22.52 -10.28 -9.39
N LEU A 95 -21.48 -9.79 -8.69
CA LEU A 95 -20.09 -10.12 -9.00
C LEU A 95 -19.80 -11.61 -8.87
N GLN A 96 -20.36 -12.29 -7.87
CA GLN A 96 -20.21 -13.75 -7.71
C GLN A 96 -20.95 -14.54 -8.80
N ALA A 97 -22.11 -14.07 -9.24
CA ALA A 97 -22.93 -14.75 -10.24
C ALA A 97 -22.39 -14.57 -11.66
N THR A 98 -21.88 -13.38 -12.00
CA THR A 98 -21.48 -13.03 -13.37
C THR A 98 -19.97 -12.99 -13.58
N GLY A 99 -19.18 -12.84 -12.50
CA GLY A 99 -17.75 -12.57 -12.58
C GLY A 99 -17.41 -11.15 -13.08
N ASP A 100 -18.40 -10.30 -13.34
CA ASP A 100 -18.21 -8.95 -13.88
C ASP A 100 -17.71 -7.97 -12.82
N GLN A 101 -16.45 -7.57 -12.96
CA GLN A 101 -15.76 -6.65 -12.04
C GLN A 101 -15.96 -5.17 -12.39
N ASP A 102 -16.59 -4.82 -13.52
CA ASP A 102 -16.63 -3.44 -14.01
C ASP A 102 -17.31 -2.48 -13.04
N LYS A 103 -18.40 -2.93 -12.39
CA LYS A 103 -19.10 -2.13 -11.39
C LYS A 103 -18.22 -1.83 -10.18
N LEU A 104 -17.52 -2.86 -9.68
CA LEU A 104 -16.58 -2.72 -8.56
C LEU A 104 -15.44 -1.78 -8.94
N ILE A 105 -14.83 -1.97 -10.11
CA ILE A 105 -13.75 -1.11 -10.62
C ILE A 105 -14.23 0.35 -10.70
N LYS A 106 -15.42 0.62 -11.28
CA LYS A 106 -15.99 1.97 -11.34
C LYS A 106 -16.25 2.57 -9.96
N LYS A 107 -16.74 1.78 -8.99
CA LYS A 107 -16.98 2.23 -7.60
C LYS A 107 -15.65 2.60 -6.92
N LEU A 108 -14.63 1.76 -7.04
CA LEU A 108 -13.28 2.03 -6.53
C LEU A 108 -12.68 3.28 -7.17
N LEU A 109 -12.75 3.40 -8.50
CA LEU A 109 -12.24 4.55 -9.24
C LEU A 109 -12.91 5.87 -8.81
N ARG A 110 -14.20 5.86 -8.44
CA ARG A 110 -14.90 7.05 -7.91
C ARG A 110 -14.37 7.52 -6.55
N GLN A 111 -13.76 6.64 -5.76
CA GLN A 111 -13.19 7.01 -4.46
C GLN A 111 -11.85 7.74 -4.60
N PHE A 112 -11.17 7.56 -5.72
CA PHE A 112 -10.03 8.39 -6.08
C PHE A 112 -10.54 9.79 -6.41
N LYS A 113 -10.54 10.67 -5.40
CA LYS A 113 -10.77 12.09 -5.63
C LYS A 113 -9.73 12.61 -6.62
N SER A 114 -10.16 13.51 -7.51
CA SER A 114 -9.22 14.29 -8.31
C SER A 114 -8.21 14.96 -7.39
N PRO A 115 -6.91 14.86 -7.69
CA PRO A 115 -5.88 15.46 -6.83
C PRO A 115 -6.13 16.97 -6.71
N ALA A 116 -6.21 17.46 -5.47
CA ALA A 116 -6.49 18.86 -5.17
C ALA A 116 -5.26 19.76 -5.35
N ASN A 117 -4.06 19.17 -5.40
CA ASN A 117 -2.80 19.89 -5.55
C ASN A 117 -1.75 19.04 -6.30
N ALA A 118 -0.64 19.68 -6.69
CA ALA A 118 0.46 19.04 -7.42
C ALA A 118 1.10 17.87 -6.63
N LEU A 119 1.16 17.97 -5.31
CA LEU A 119 1.71 16.91 -4.47
C LEU A 119 0.83 15.65 -4.54
N GLU A 120 -0.48 15.77 -4.45
CA GLU A 120 -1.41 14.64 -4.59
C GLU A 120 -1.35 14.03 -6.00
N LYS A 121 -1.19 14.87 -7.04
CA LYS A 121 -1.03 14.40 -8.42
C LYS A 121 0.22 13.52 -8.56
N ASN A 122 1.38 14.00 -8.11
CA ASN A 122 2.64 13.26 -8.19
C ASN A 122 2.56 11.91 -7.44
N ARG A 123 1.80 11.86 -6.34
CA ARG A 123 1.59 10.65 -5.55
C ARG A 123 0.73 9.62 -6.28
N LEU A 124 -0.33 10.08 -6.93
CA LEU A 124 -1.16 9.21 -7.78
C LEU A 124 -0.38 8.69 -8.98
N GLU A 125 0.44 9.52 -9.61
CA GLU A 125 1.32 9.10 -10.72
C GLU A 125 2.33 8.03 -10.27
N MET A 126 2.98 8.23 -9.11
CA MET A 126 3.88 7.24 -8.51
C MET A 126 3.21 5.89 -8.28
N LEU A 127 2.00 5.88 -7.71
CA LEU A 127 1.26 4.64 -7.46
C LEU A 127 0.78 3.99 -8.75
N SER A 128 0.34 4.80 -9.71
CA SER A 128 -0.04 4.33 -11.04
C SER A 128 1.13 3.64 -11.73
N TRP A 129 2.33 4.22 -11.62
CA TRP A 129 3.57 3.62 -12.13
C TRP A 129 3.92 2.31 -11.42
N LEU A 130 3.79 2.23 -10.09
CA LEU A 130 4.04 1.01 -9.34
C LEU A 130 3.13 -0.14 -9.75
N ILE A 131 1.83 0.15 -9.95
CA ILE A 131 0.86 -0.84 -10.42
C ILE A 131 1.18 -1.25 -11.85
N ALA A 132 1.36 -0.27 -12.75
CA ALA A 132 1.64 -0.53 -14.17
C ALA A 132 2.96 -1.32 -14.38
N SER A 133 3.95 -1.10 -13.52
CA SER A 133 5.24 -1.79 -13.56
C SER A 133 5.24 -3.17 -12.88
N GLY A 134 4.10 -3.57 -12.28
CA GLY A 134 3.94 -4.82 -11.54
C GLY A 134 4.62 -4.86 -10.17
N TRP A 135 5.09 -3.72 -9.67
CA TRP A 135 5.74 -3.62 -8.36
C TRP A 135 4.75 -3.55 -7.20
N LEU A 136 3.53 -3.07 -7.45
CA LEU A 136 2.43 -3.01 -6.49
C LEU A 136 1.26 -3.86 -6.97
N GLU A 137 0.86 -4.83 -6.15
CA GLU A 137 -0.40 -5.56 -6.30
C GLU A 137 -1.43 -5.04 -5.29
N VAL A 138 -2.65 -4.77 -5.77
CA VAL A 138 -3.78 -4.41 -4.91
C VAL A 138 -4.85 -5.48 -5.05
N LYS A 139 -5.23 -6.09 -3.93
CA LYS A 139 -6.32 -7.06 -3.83
C LYS A 139 -7.44 -6.50 -2.99
N VAL A 140 -8.67 -6.68 -3.45
CA VAL A 140 -9.88 -6.21 -2.76
C VAL A 140 -10.55 -7.40 -2.08
N GLY A 141 -10.59 -7.38 -0.76
CA GLY A 141 -11.29 -8.35 0.07
C GLY A 141 -12.79 -8.08 0.05
N LEU A 142 -13.58 -9.11 -0.32
CA LEU A 142 -15.04 -9.05 -0.39
C LEU A 142 -15.67 -9.88 0.73
N MET A 143 -16.54 -9.24 1.51
CA MET A 143 -17.25 -9.90 2.60
C MET A 143 -18.47 -10.64 2.04
N ARG A 144 -18.44 -11.97 2.01
CA ARG A 144 -19.48 -12.79 1.34
C ARG A 144 -20.75 -13.02 2.18
N ARG A 145 -20.67 -12.91 3.50
CA ARG A 145 -21.75 -13.36 4.42
C ARG A 145 -22.22 -12.31 5.41
N THR A 146 -21.47 -11.23 5.59
CA THR A 146 -21.73 -10.23 6.61
C THR A 146 -21.53 -8.84 6.02
N ASN A 147 -22.42 -7.89 6.32
CA ASN A 147 -22.25 -6.46 6.00
C ASN A 147 -21.21 -5.78 6.92
N GLY A 148 -20.25 -6.54 7.43
CA GLY A 148 -19.20 -6.03 8.30
C GLY A 148 -18.00 -5.55 7.48
N LEU A 149 -17.18 -4.68 8.06
CA LEU A 149 -15.87 -4.35 7.52
C LEU A 149 -14.81 -5.17 8.25
N SER A 150 -13.92 -5.85 7.53
CA SER A 150 -12.69 -6.32 8.15
C SER A 150 -11.84 -5.12 8.51
N HIS A 151 -11.86 -4.76 9.80
CA HIS A 151 -11.18 -3.58 10.33
C HIS A 151 -9.72 -3.86 10.73
N ALA A 152 -9.20 -5.03 10.35
CA ALA A 152 -7.83 -5.44 10.62
C ALA A 152 -6.84 -4.49 9.93
N LYS A 153 -5.87 -4.01 10.70
CA LYS A 153 -4.78 -3.15 10.22
C LYS A 153 -3.48 -3.76 10.70
N PHE A 154 -2.79 -4.42 9.78
CA PHE A 154 -1.48 -5.00 10.03
C PHE A 154 -0.68 -4.97 8.74
N GLY A 155 0.63 -5.10 8.87
CA GLY A 155 1.52 -5.16 7.73
C GLY A 155 2.88 -5.71 8.11
N VAL A 156 3.62 -6.11 7.10
CA VAL A 156 4.98 -6.62 7.20
C VAL A 156 5.87 -5.74 6.32
N ILE A 157 7.02 -5.36 6.87
CA ILE A 157 8.04 -4.62 6.15
C ILE A 157 9.31 -5.44 6.25
N THR A 158 9.91 -5.76 5.10
CA THR A 158 11.10 -6.60 5.01
C THR A 158 12.22 -5.77 4.37
N ASP A 159 13.41 -5.81 4.96
CA ASP A 159 14.61 -5.21 4.37
C ASP A 159 15.38 -6.24 3.52
N ILE A 160 16.50 -5.82 2.92
CA ILE A 160 17.29 -6.70 2.05
C ILE A 160 17.93 -7.91 2.77
N LYS A 161 17.97 -7.90 4.10
CA LYS A 161 18.53 -8.97 4.94
C LYS A 161 17.47 -9.94 5.46
N GLY A 162 16.18 -9.74 5.13
CA GLY A 162 15.05 -10.53 5.63
C GLY A 162 14.53 -10.00 6.96
#